data_AF-W6K0Z9-F1
#
_entry.id   AF-W6K0Z9-F1
#
_cell.length_a   1.000
_cell.length_b   1.000
_cell.length_c   1.000
_cell.angle_alpha   90.00
_cell.angle_beta   90.00
_cell.angle_gamma   90.00
#
_symmetry.space_group_name_H-M   'P 1'
#
loop_
_entity.id
_entity.type
_entity.pdbx_description
1 polymer ?
#
loop_
_entity_poly.entity_id
_entity_poly.type
_entity_poly.pdbx_seq_one_letter_code
_entity_poly.pdbx_strand_id
1 'polypeptide(L)'
;MVGGLHKAGLRVVLDKVFNHTPAAGLAPTSVLDKVVPDYYQRLDKTGNVYTSTCCQNIATEHQMAQKIMVDGVVMWARDYKIDGFRFDLMGHHSKANMLAIRAALNQLTVANSGVDGKKVYLYGEGWNFGEVADNALFYQATQGQLGGTHIGTFSDRLRDAVRGGGPFDDDPRKQGFGSGEFTDPNGAPINSGAQAGLKHDTDLVQLGLAGNLKAFSFRLNSSGAVARGDQVDYNGSPAGYATQPDEVITYVDAHDNETLFDSLTFKLPVATTMSDRIRMNTLSLATTALAQTPSFWHAGADLLRSKSLDRNSYDSGDWFNRLDWTGADNGFGHGLPLEGDNGAKWPYMKPLLANSALKPNSAQVMTATAQAQDLLKLRYSTRLFRLGTAGAIKAKLTFPASGTANAIPGVIAMRIDDTVGADIDPSLKGLVVVFNATPEAVTQTVPGMAGKALSLSPIQANGSDPVVKNAKWNTAAGSATVPARTVAVFLQK
;
A
#
# COMPACT_ATOMS: atom_id res chain seq x y z
N MET A 1 -25.00 -11.00 -0.14
CA MET A 1 -23.57 -10.71 0.07
C MET A 1 -23.35 -9.56 1.06
N VAL A 2 -23.64 -8.30 0.70
CA VAL A 2 -23.36 -7.10 1.53
C VAL A 2 -23.84 -7.23 2.98
N GLY A 3 -25.11 -7.55 3.19
CA GLY A 3 -25.65 -7.73 4.55
C GLY A 3 -24.99 -8.85 5.37
N GLY A 4 -24.36 -9.84 4.72
CA GLY A 4 -23.57 -10.86 5.41
C GLY A 4 -22.22 -10.33 5.91
N LEU A 5 -21.53 -9.52 5.09
CA LEU A 5 -20.28 -8.85 5.47
C LEU A 5 -20.51 -7.83 6.59
N HIS A 6 -21.60 -7.06 6.51
CA HIS A 6 -21.98 -6.12 7.58
C HIS A 6 -22.26 -6.84 8.90
N LYS A 7 -22.93 -7.99 8.89
CA LYS A 7 -23.15 -8.82 10.10
C LYS A 7 -21.84 -9.33 10.70
N ALA A 8 -20.80 -9.50 9.89
CA ALA A 8 -19.45 -9.85 10.34
C ALA A 8 -18.61 -8.62 10.78
N GLY A 9 -19.19 -7.42 10.80
CA GLY A 9 -18.50 -6.19 11.18
C GLY A 9 -17.61 -5.59 10.08
N LEU A 10 -17.74 -6.06 8.83
CA LEU A 10 -16.95 -5.61 7.68
C LEU A 10 -17.76 -4.68 6.77
N ARG A 11 -17.21 -3.51 6.48
CA ARG A 11 -17.72 -2.60 5.44
C ARG A 11 -17.35 -3.12 4.04
N VAL A 12 -18.14 -2.74 3.03
CA VAL A 12 -17.94 -3.18 1.64
C VAL A 12 -17.56 -2.00 0.76
N VAL A 13 -16.40 -2.11 0.11
CA VAL A 13 -15.97 -1.20 -0.95
C VAL A 13 -16.20 -1.88 -2.30
N LEU A 14 -16.73 -1.15 -3.27
CA LEU A 14 -16.90 -1.63 -4.65
C LEU A 14 -15.86 -1.01 -5.58
N ASP A 15 -15.24 -1.85 -6.41
CA ASP A 15 -14.37 -1.39 -7.50
C ASP A 15 -15.22 -0.88 -8.67
N LYS A 16 -14.94 0.34 -9.14
CA LYS A 16 -15.72 1.06 -10.15
C LYS A 16 -14.83 1.38 -11.34
N VAL A 17 -15.19 0.77 -12.47
CA VAL A 17 -14.54 0.97 -13.77
C VAL A 17 -15.43 1.87 -14.63
N PHE A 18 -15.22 3.18 -14.52
CA PHE A 18 -15.89 4.19 -15.35
C PHE A 18 -14.97 4.78 -16.43
N ASN A 19 -13.69 4.43 -16.43
CA ASN A 19 -12.69 5.00 -17.32
C ASN A 19 -12.76 4.41 -18.74
N HIS A 20 -13.39 3.24 -18.92
CA HIS A 20 -13.58 2.61 -20.24
C HIS A 20 -14.84 1.74 -20.31
N THR A 21 -15.21 1.36 -21.53
CA THR A 21 -16.17 0.29 -21.84
C THR A 21 -15.45 -0.88 -22.53
N PRO A 22 -15.99 -2.11 -22.48
CA PRO A 22 -15.36 -3.26 -23.13
C PRO A 22 -15.36 -3.16 -24.67
N ALA A 23 -16.27 -2.38 -25.25
CA ALA A 23 -16.35 -2.19 -26.70
C ALA A 23 -17.10 -0.90 -27.09
N ALA A 24 -16.84 -0.43 -28.31
CA ALA A 24 -17.43 0.74 -28.94
C ALA A 24 -18.06 0.36 -30.30
N GLY A 25 -18.70 1.32 -30.96
CA GLY A 25 -19.38 1.14 -32.24
C GLY A 25 -20.43 0.03 -32.22
N LEU A 26 -20.51 -0.74 -33.31
CA LEU A 26 -21.52 -1.79 -33.47
C LEU A 26 -21.15 -3.15 -32.83
N ALA A 27 -20.01 -3.24 -32.13
CA ALA A 27 -19.55 -4.49 -31.51
C ALA A 27 -20.58 -5.07 -30.53
N PRO A 28 -20.72 -6.41 -30.37
CA PRO A 28 -21.81 -7.02 -29.60
C PRO A 28 -21.97 -6.50 -28.17
N THR A 29 -20.86 -6.30 -27.45
CA THR A 29 -20.82 -5.83 -26.06
C THR A 29 -20.84 -4.30 -25.92
N SER A 30 -20.91 -3.54 -27.03
CA SER A 30 -21.10 -2.10 -26.98
C SER A 30 -22.56 -1.74 -26.72
N VAL A 31 -22.78 -0.81 -25.79
CA VAL A 31 -24.10 -0.30 -25.41
C VAL A 31 -24.15 1.22 -25.58
N LEU A 32 -23.36 1.94 -24.80
CA LEU A 32 -23.40 3.41 -24.76
C LEU A 32 -23.18 4.02 -26.15
N ASP A 33 -22.17 3.53 -26.85
CA ASP A 33 -21.78 4.04 -28.17
C ASP A 33 -22.69 3.56 -29.31
N LYS A 34 -23.48 2.50 -29.11
CA LYS A 34 -24.57 2.16 -30.04
C LYS A 34 -25.76 3.09 -29.89
N VAL A 35 -26.06 3.51 -28.66
CA VAL A 35 -27.24 4.33 -28.36
C VAL A 35 -26.99 5.78 -28.73
N VAL A 36 -25.83 6.32 -28.37
CA VAL A 36 -25.39 7.66 -28.78
C VAL A 36 -23.94 7.57 -29.28
N PRO A 37 -23.76 7.28 -30.58
CA PRO A 37 -22.44 7.19 -31.19
C PRO A 37 -21.60 8.44 -30.95
N ASP A 38 -20.31 8.23 -30.74
CA ASP A 38 -19.27 9.27 -30.65
C ASP A 38 -19.43 10.23 -29.45
N TYR A 39 -20.38 9.97 -28.55
CA TYR A 39 -20.62 10.81 -27.37
C TYR A 39 -19.96 10.26 -26.12
N TYR A 40 -20.16 8.98 -25.77
CA TYR A 40 -19.66 8.47 -24.48
C TYR A 40 -18.18 8.12 -24.51
N GLN A 41 -17.65 7.83 -25.70
CA GLN A 41 -16.24 7.50 -25.86
C GLN A 41 -15.41 8.76 -26.07
N ARG A 42 -14.18 8.73 -25.58
CA ARG A 42 -13.21 9.80 -25.84
C ARG A 42 -12.54 9.56 -27.18
N LEU A 43 -12.60 10.56 -28.05
CA LEU A 43 -12.13 10.46 -29.42
C LEU A 43 -10.87 11.32 -29.66
N ASP A 44 -9.98 10.83 -30.51
CA ASP A 44 -8.89 11.63 -31.06
C ASP A 44 -9.39 12.64 -32.12
N LYS A 45 -8.48 13.45 -32.64
CA LYS A 45 -8.80 14.50 -33.64
C LYS A 45 -9.34 13.96 -34.96
N THR A 46 -9.19 12.67 -35.21
CA THR A 46 -9.66 11.97 -36.42
C THR A 46 -10.93 11.15 -36.17
N GLY A 47 -11.46 11.16 -34.94
CA GLY A 47 -12.66 10.43 -34.56
C GLY A 47 -12.41 8.99 -34.10
N ASN A 48 -11.15 8.56 -33.92
CA ASN A 48 -10.89 7.22 -33.36
C ASN A 48 -11.03 7.25 -31.83
N VAL A 49 -11.56 6.17 -31.27
CA VAL A 49 -11.65 5.99 -29.82
C VAL A 49 -10.25 5.80 -29.22
N TYR A 50 -9.92 6.58 -28.19
CA TYR A 50 -8.70 6.36 -27.39
C TYR A 50 -8.76 5.03 -26.63
N THR A 51 -7.61 4.36 -26.50
CA THR A 51 -7.51 3.05 -25.83
C THR A 51 -6.42 2.94 -24.78
N SER A 52 -5.95 4.06 -24.25
CA SER A 52 -4.85 4.07 -23.28
C SER A 52 -5.17 3.30 -22.00
N THR A 53 -6.45 3.14 -21.63
CA THR A 53 -6.87 2.45 -20.39
C THR A 53 -6.85 0.93 -20.49
N CYS A 54 -6.54 0.38 -21.68
CA CYS A 54 -6.66 -1.01 -22.16
C CYS A 54 -7.81 -1.25 -23.16
N CYS A 55 -8.90 -0.47 -23.05
CA CYS A 55 -10.16 -0.69 -23.77
C CYS A 55 -10.71 0.65 -24.27
N GLN A 56 -12.02 0.75 -24.55
CA GLN A 56 -12.58 1.95 -25.20
C GLN A 56 -12.81 3.06 -24.17
N ASN A 57 -11.91 4.06 -24.12
CA ASN A 57 -11.91 5.12 -23.10
C ASN A 57 -13.24 5.89 -23.08
N ILE A 58 -13.81 6.12 -21.89
CA ILE A 58 -15.02 6.93 -21.68
C ILE A 58 -14.63 8.40 -21.45
N ALA A 59 -15.36 9.32 -22.09
CA ALA A 59 -15.24 10.77 -21.93
C ALA A 59 -16.12 11.30 -20.77
N THR A 60 -15.73 11.08 -19.52
CA THR A 60 -16.51 11.58 -18.34
C THR A 60 -16.54 13.10 -18.20
N GLU A 61 -15.74 13.83 -18.98
CA GLU A 61 -15.85 15.28 -19.18
C GLU A 61 -17.15 15.70 -19.88
N HIS A 62 -17.81 14.78 -20.59
CA HIS A 62 -19.12 15.01 -21.18
C HIS A 62 -20.23 14.93 -20.12
N GLN A 63 -21.20 15.83 -20.20
CA GLN A 63 -22.24 16.01 -19.17
C GLN A 63 -23.01 14.73 -18.85
N MET A 64 -23.46 13.98 -19.87
CA MET A 64 -24.25 12.77 -19.64
C MET A 64 -23.38 11.58 -19.23
N ALA A 65 -22.10 11.55 -19.62
CA ALA A 65 -21.15 10.57 -19.12
C ALA A 65 -20.86 10.77 -17.62
N GLN A 66 -20.63 12.03 -17.18
CA GLN A 66 -20.55 12.35 -15.75
C GLN A 66 -21.83 11.96 -15.01
N LYS A 67 -23.00 12.23 -15.60
CA LYS A 67 -24.28 11.87 -14.97
C LYS A 67 -24.39 10.36 -14.73
N ILE A 68 -24.02 9.52 -15.70
CA ILE A 68 -24.00 8.06 -15.52
C ILE A 68 -23.06 7.66 -14.38
N MET A 69 -21.87 8.27 -14.32
CA MET A 69 -20.89 8.02 -13.26
C MET A 69 -21.47 8.35 -11.86
N VAL A 70 -22.06 9.54 -11.69
CA VAL A 70 -22.66 9.99 -10.43
C VAL A 70 -23.87 9.15 -10.04
N ASP A 71 -24.83 8.98 -10.96
CA ASP A 71 -26.05 8.22 -10.70
C ASP A 71 -25.74 6.76 -10.35
N GLY A 72 -24.77 6.16 -11.05
CA GLY A 72 -24.32 4.80 -10.78
C GLY A 72 -23.76 4.65 -9.35
N VAL A 73 -22.89 5.56 -8.92
CA VAL A 73 -22.32 5.53 -7.55
C VAL A 73 -23.40 5.73 -6.49
N VAL A 74 -24.30 6.71 -6.69
CA VAL A 74 -25.41 6.98 -5.75
C VAL A 74 -26.35 5.78 -5.65
N MET A 75 -26.66 5.12 -6.76
CA MET A 75 -27.48 3.91 -6.79
C MET A 75 -26.83 2.78 -5.97
N TRP A 76 -25.54 2.49 -6.18
CA TRP A 76 -24.84 1.46 -5.42
C TRP A 76 -24.80 1.77 -3.91
N ALA A 77 -24.60 3.04 -3.53
CA ALA A 77 -24.64 3.45 -2.14
C ALA A 77 -26.06 3.29 -1.56
N ARG A 78 -27.06 3.90 -2.20
CA ARG A 78 -28.46 3.94 -1.72
C ARG A 78 -29.10 2.56 -1.71
N ASP A 79 -29.05 1.82 -2.81
CA ASP A 79 -29.88 0.62 -2.99
C ASP A 79 -29.17 -0.63 -2.44
N TYR A 80 -27.85 -0.69 -2.58
CA TYR A 80 -27.04 -1.85 -2.16
C TYR A 80 -26.25 -1.62 -0.87
N LYS A 81 -26.31 -0.41 -0.29
CA LYS A 81 -25.66 -0.07 0.98
C LYS A 81 -24.14 -0.23 0.95
N ILE A 82 -23.51 0.08 -0.19
CA ILE A 82 -22.05 0.09 -0.35
C ILE A 82 -21.43 1.22 0.49
N ASP A 83 -20.34 0.92 1.19
CA ASP A 83 -19.69 1.82 2.17
C ASP A 83 -18.54 2.65 1.59
N GLY A 84 -18.10 2.35 0.37
CA GLY A 84 -17.03 3.07 -0.30
C GLY A 84 -16.80 2.61 -1.72
N PHE A 85 -16.01 3.37 -2.46
CA PHE A 85 -15.73 3.11 -3.87
C PHE A 85 -14.25 3.29 -4.16
N ARG A 86 -13.66 2.27 -4.82
CA ARG A 86 -12.35 2.35 -5.45
C ARG A 86 -12.56 2.67 -6.92
N PHE A 87 -11.93 3.71 -7.45
CA PHE A 87 -12.03 4.09 -8.85
C PHE A 87 -10.81 3.59 -9.60
N ASP A 88 -11.04 2.66 -10.51
CA ASP A 88 -10.07 2.16 -11.47
C ASP A 88 -9.62 3.30 -12.39
N LEU A 89 -8.30 3.41 -12.62
CA LEU A 89 -7.66 4.47 -13.41
C LEU A 89 -8.29 5.85 -13.20
N MET A 90 -8.46 6.26 -11.94
CA MET A 90 -9.11 7.50 -11.54
C MET A 90 -8.52 8.75 -12.22
N GLY A 91 -7.24 8.73 -12.60
CA GLY A 91 -6.59 9.79 -13.38
C GLY A 91 -7.21 10.07 -14.76
N HIS A 92 -8.00 9.14 -15.31
CA HIS A 92 -8.79 9.32 -16.54
C HIS A 92 -10.14 10.02 -16.33
N HIS A 93 -10.38 10.49 -15.10
CA HIS A 93 -11.52 11.34 -14.73
C HIS A 93 -11.03 12.70 -14.25
N SER A 94 -11.89 13.72 -14.39
CA SER A 94 -11.57 15.04 -13.84
C SER A 94 -11.77 15.08 -12.32
N LYS A 95 -11.01 15.93 -11.63
CA LYS A 95 -11.27 16.26 -10.22
C LYS A 95 -12.70 16.73 -10.00
N ALA A 96 -13.27 17.45 -10.99
CA ALA A 96 -14.65 17.91 -10.95
C ALA A 96 -15.65 16.75 -10.93
N ASN A 97 -15.44 15.70 -11.73
CA ASN A 97 -16.28 14.50 -11.70
C ASN A 97 -16.29 13.86 -10.31
N MET A 98 -15.11 13.72 -9.69
CA MET A 98 -14.97 13.13 -8.35
C MET A 98 -15.66 13.97 -7.27
N LEU A 99 -15.55 15.30 -7.35
CA LEU A 99 -16.26 16.22 -6.45
C LEU A 99 -17.78 16.19 -6.66
N ALA A 100 -18.26 15.99 -7.89
CA ALA A 100 -19.68 15.81 -8.17
C ALA A 100 -20.23 14.55 -7.50
N ILE A 101 -19.49 13.43 -7.54
CA ILE A 101 -19.82 12.20 -6.81
C ILE A 101 -19.88 12.46 -5.30
N ARG A 102 -18.85 13.11 -4.74
CA ARG A 102 -18.81 13.45 -3.31
C ARG A 102 -20.01 14.30 -2.89
N ALA A 103 -20.35 15.31 -3.69
CA ALA A 103 -21.50 16.18 -3.44
C ALA A 103 -22.82 15.41 -3.48
N ALA A 104 -23.00 14.51 -4.46
CA ALA A 104 -24.21 13.70 -4.58
C ALA A 104 -24.36 12.71 -3.42
N LEU A 105 -23.28 12.03 -3.03
CA LEU A 105 -23.28 11.14 -1.87
C LEU A 105 -23.59 11.90 -0.58
N ASN A 106 -23.13 13.15 -0.42
CA ASN A 106 -23.43 13.96 0.77
C ASN A 106 -24.93 14.26 0.96
N GLN A 107 -25.74 14.10 -0.08
CA GLN A 107 -27.20 14.24 0.00
C GLN A 107 -27.89 12.99 0.55
N LEU A 108 -27.19 11.85 0.59
CA LEU A 108 -27.69 10.62 1.21
C LEU A 108 -27.57 10.72 2.73
N THR A 109 -28.70 10.60 3.40
CA THR A 109 -28.82 10.59 4.86
C THR A 109 -29.54 9.32 5.31
N VAL A 110 -29.34 8.93 6.57
CA VAL A 110 -30.05 7.78 7.16
C VAL A 110 -31.57 7.94 7.01
N ALA A 111 -32.09 9.16 7.14
CA ALA A 111 -33.52 9.44 7.03
C ALA A 111 -34.09 9.24 5.61
N ASN A 112 -33.37 9.66 4.56
CA ASN A 112 -33.90 9.62 3.19
C ASN A 112 -33.48 8.38 2.38
N SER A 113 -32.44 7.67 2.81
CA SER A 113 -31.83 6.59 2.03
C SER A 113 -31.36 5.39 2.87
N GLY A 114 -31.40 5.51 4.21
CA GLY A 114 -30.82 4.51 5.10
C GLY A 114 -29.29 4.49 5.11
N VAL A 115 -28.61 5.49 4.54
CA VAL A 115 -27.15 5.57 4.44
C VAL A 115 -26.66 6.93 4.92
N ASP A 116 -25.64 6.96 5.80
CA ASP A 116 -24.88 8.19 6.05
C ASP A 116 -23.86 8.37 4.92
N GLY A 117 -24.26 9.09 3.88
CA GLY A 117 -23.45 9.28 2.69
C GLY A 117 -22.11 9.96 2.96
N LYS A 118 -22.00 10.77 4.03
CA LYS A 118 -20.74 11.42 4.43
C LYS A 118 -19.69 10.43 4.93
N LYS A 119 -20.11 9.21 5.32
CA LYS A 119 -19.21 8.12 5.71
C LYS A 119 -18.76 7.25 4.55
N VAL A 120 -19.33 7.45 3.36
CA VAL A 120 -18.91 6.72 2.15
C VAL A 120 -17.53 7.21 1.75
N TYR A 121 -16.54 6.33 1.77
CA TYR A 121 -15.16 6.67 1.44
C TYR A 121 -14.87 6.50 -0.06
N LEU A 122 -14.14 7.45 -0.65
CA LEU A 122 -13.77 7.43 -2.07
C LEU A 122 -12.25 7.37 -2.18
N TYR A 123 -11.74 6.47 -3.00
CA TYR A 123 -10.33 6.43 -3.34
C TYR A 123 -10.11 5.82 -4.72
N GLY A 124 -8.91 5.88 -5.28
CA GLY A 124 -8.65 5.26 -6.58
C GLY A 124 -7.21 5.36 -7.04
N GLU A 125 -7.04 5.08 -8.32
CA GLU A 125 -5.77 5.07 -9.02
C GLU A 125 -5.48 6.41 -9.69
N GLY A 126 -4.85 7.32 -8.94
CA GLY A 126 -4.53 8.66 -9.42
C GLY A 126 -3.31 8.73 -10.35
N TRP A 127 -3.12 7.75 -11.24
CA TRP A 127 -1.99 7.67 -12.17
C TRP A 127 -2.10 8.72 -13.28
N ASN A 128 -0.97 9.29 -13.71
CA ASN A 128 -0.92 10.32 -14.76
C ASN A 128 -0.32 9.76 -16.07
N PHE A 129 -1.17 9.37 -17.02
CA PHE A 129 -0.74 8.83 -18.32
C PHE A 129 -1.85 8.90 -19.38
N GLY A 130 -1.54 8.54 -20.62
CA GLY A 130 -2.49 8.51 -21.73
C GLY A 130 -2.78 9.89 -22.32
N GLU A 131 -3.89 9.99 -23.04
CA GLU A 131 -4.35 11.21 -23.72
C GLU A 131 -4.76 12.35 -22.77
N VAL A 132 -5.07 12.00 -21.52
CA VAL A 132 -5.50 12.94 -20.47
C VAL A 132 -4.32 13.54 -19.71
N ALA A 133 -3.11 12.99 -19.87
CA ALA A 133 -1.95 13.28 -19.05
C ALA A 133 -1.62 14.77 -18.98
N ASP A 134 -1.07 15.18 -17.84
CA ASP A 134 -0.66 16.57 -17.57
C ASP A 134 -1.81 17.58 -17.78
N ASN A 135 -3.02 17.14 -17.45
CA ASN A 135 -4.26 17.88 -17.62
C ASN A 135 -4.59 18.30 -19.05
N ALA A 136 -4.13 17.54 -20.06
CA ALA A 136 -4.29 17.88 -21.47
C ALA A 136 -5.74 18.15 -21.90
N LEU A 137 -6.71 17.44 -21.30
CA LEU A 137 -8.13 17.59 -21.61
C LEU A 137 -8.93 18.26 -20.47
N PHE A 138 -8.54 18.02 -19.23
CA PHE A 138 -9.20 18.55 -18.03
C PHE A 138 -8.27 18.46 -16.83
N TYR A 139 -8.59 19.15 -15.74
CA TYR A 139 -7.87 19.00 -14.47
C TYR A 139 -8.14 17.60 -13.87
N GLN A 140 -7.17 16.70 -13.96
CA GLN A 140 -7.31 15.28 -13.64
C GLN A 140 -7.44 15.01 -12.13
N ALA A 141 -8.09 13.90 -11.80
CA ALA A 141 -8.13 13.33 -10.45
C ALA A 141 -6.88 12.47 -10.17
N THR A 142 -5.69 13.08 -10.27
CA THR A 142 -4.40 12.45 -10.04
C THR A 142 -3.84 12.72 -8.64
N GLN A 143 -2.82 11.95 -8.26
CA GLN A 143 -2.03 12.18 -7.05
C GLN A 143 -1.51 13.64 -7.01
N GLY A 144 -1.55 14.27 -5.84
CA GLY A 144 -1.15 15.67 -5.66
C GLY A 144 -2.17 16.72 -6.12
N GLN A 145 -3.09 16.38 -7.03
CA GLN A 145 -4.15 17.29 -7.48
C GLN A 145 -5.44 17.19 -6.63
N LEU A 146 -5.58 16.12 -5.85
CA LEU A 146 -6.73 15.83 -4.99
C LEU A 146 -6.62 16.39 -3.56
N GLY A 147 -5.61 17.21 -3.25
CA GLY A 147 -5.46 17.81 -1.93
C GLY A 147 -6.68 18.61 -1.47
N GLY A 148 -7.06 18.43 -0.21
CA GLY A 148 -8.22 19.02 0.46
C GLY A 148 -9.55 18.34 0.14
N THR A 149 -9.56 17.27 -0.67
CA THR A 149 -10.80 16.61 -1.09
C THR A 149 -11.19 15.42 -0.23
N HIS A 150 -10.23 14.87 0.55
CA HIS A 150 -10.41 13.61 1.29
C HIS A 150 -10.75 12.41 0.39
N ILE A 151 -10.37 12.48 -0.89
CA ILE A 151 -10.46 11.36 -1.83
C ILE A 151 -9.07 10.73 -1.92
N GLY A 152 -8.99 9.45 -1.57
CA GLY A 152 -7.72 8.72 -1.49
C GLY A 152 -7.10 8.39 -2.84
N THR A 153 -5.79 8.36 -2.91
CA THR A 153 -5.05 7.72 -4.01
C THR A 153 -4.11 6.65 -3.49
N PHE A 154 -3.98 5.54 -4.21
CA PHE A 154 -2.89 4.59 -3.94
C PHE A 154 -1.53 5.30 -3.97
N SER A 155 -0.65 4.97 -3.02
CA SER A 155 0.75 5.41 -3.02
C SER A 155 1.66 4.27 -3.44
N ASP A 156 2.13 4.39 -4.66
CA ASP A 156 3.22 3.65 -5.30
C ASP A 156 4.60 3.92 -4.67
N ARG A 157 4.81 5.08 -4.04
CA ARG A 157 6.09 5.46 -3.40
C ARG A 157 6.54 4.44 -2.36
N LEU A 158 5.67 4.21 -1.35
CA LEU A 158 5.96 3.24 -0.29
C LEU A 158 5.96 1.80 -0.86
N ARG A 159 5.06 1.49 -1.79
CA ARG A 159 4.99 0.18 -2.43
C ARG A 159 6.35 -0.21 -3.03
N ASP A 160 6.90 0.66 -3.86
CA ASP A 160 8.15 0.42 -4.58
C ASP A 160 9.34 0.43 -3.64
N ALA A 161 9.40 1.37 -2.70
CA ALA A 161 10.49 1.42 -1.72
C ALA A 161 10.53 0.18 -0.79
N VAL A 162 9.38 -0.41 -0.46
CA VAL A 162 9.34 -1.64 0.34
C VAL A 162 9.63 -2.85 -0.53
N ARG A 163 8.99 -2.98 -1.69
CA ARG A 163 9.15 -4.16 -2.57
C ARG A 163 10.48 -4.18 -3.31
N GLY A 164 11.08 -3.02 -3.60
CA GLY A 164 12.20 -2.83 -4.50
C GLY A 164 11.80 -2.69 -5.96
N GLY A 165 12.36 -1.72 -6.68
CA GLY A 165 12.12 -1.56 -8.12
C GLY A 165 10.68 -1.20 -8.47
N GLY A 166 10.27 -1.49 -9.70
CA GLY A 166 8.94 -1.20 -10.23
C GLY A 166 8.28 -2.39 -10.92
N PRO A 167 6.97 -2.32 -11.18
CA PRO A 167 6.21 -3.40 -11.84
C PRO A 167 6.65 -3.67 -13.31
N PHE A 168 7.39 -2.74 -13.90
CA PHE A 168 7.84 -2.79 -15.29
C PHE A 168 9.32 -3.16 -15.45
N ASP A 169 9.99 -3.55 -14.36
CA ASP A 169 11.39 -3.95 -14.43
C ASP A 169 11.56 -5.24 -15.27
N ASP A 170 12.56 -5.24 -16.15
CA ASP A 170 12.95 -6.41 -16.95
C ASP A 170 13.52 -7.52 -16.06
N ASP A 171 14.42 -7.16 -15.13
CA ASP A 171 14.94 -8.07 -14.10
C ASP A 171 14.12 -7.89 -12.81
N PRO A 172 13.30 -8.88 -12.41
CA PRO A 172 12.40 -8.76 -11.26
C PRO A 172 13.12 -8.80 -9.90
N ARG A 173 14.45 -8.89 -9.88
CA ARG A 173 15.26 -9.12 -8.66
C ARG A 173 15.78 -7.83 -8.01
N LYS A 174 15.33 -6.65 -8.45
CA LYS A 174 15.65 -5.37 -7.78
C LYS A 174 15.10 -5.37 -6.36
N GLN A 175 15.98 -5.28 -5.36
CA GLN A 175 15.63 -5.29 -3.96
C GLN A 175 15.23 -3.89 -3.48
N GLY A 176 14.41 -3.82 -2.44
CA GLY A 176 14.10 -2.62 -1.66
C GLY A 176 14.18 -2.90 -0.16
N PHE A 177 13.63 -1.98 0.64
CA PHE A 177 13.70 -2.02 2.11
C PHE A 177 13.15 -3.34 2.69
N GLY A 178 12.03 -3.83 2.18
CA GLY A 178 11.35 -5.06 2.63
C GLY A 178 11.89 -6.35 2.02
N SER A 179 12.93 -6.27 1.17
CA SER A 179 13.47 -7.43 0.45
C SER A 179 15.00 -7.52 0.48
N GLY A 180 15.66 -6.85 1.43
CA GLY A 180 17.09 -7.04 1.72
C GLY A 180 18.05 -6.14 0.96
N GLU A 181 17.60 -5.02 0.37
CA GLU A 181 18.49 -4.10 -0.33
C GLU A 181 19.68 -3.69 0.54
N PHE A 182 20.90 -3.86 0.03
CA PHE A 182 22.20 -3.65 0.72
C PHE A 182 22.47 -4.53 1.95
N THR A 183 21.47 -4.84 2.77
CA THR A 183 21.64 -5.57 4.03
C THR A 183 21.66 -7.08 3.88
N ASP A 184 21.08 -7.60 2.80
CA ASP A 184 21.03 -9.04 2.48
C ASP A 184 20.96 -9.26 0.96
N PRO A 185 22.08 -9.06 0.24
CA PRO A 185 22.10 -9.00 -1.22
C PRO A 185 21.77 -10.34 -1.88
N ASN A 186 20.91 -10.32 -2.89
CA ASN A 186 20.51 -11.52 -3.64
C ASN A 186 21.46 -11.91 -4.79
N GLY A 187 22.55 -11.14 -4.99
CA GLY A 187 23.55 -11.38 -6.03
C GLY A 187 23.20 -10.89 -7.43
N ALA A 188 22.02 -10.30 -7.66
CA ALA A 188 21.62 -9.80 -8.98
C ALA A 188 22.31 -8.46 -9.32
N PRO A 189 22.88 -8.30 -10.53
CA PRO A 189 23.58 -7.07 -10.94
C PRO A 189 22.74 -5.79 -10.90
N ILE A 190 21.40 -5.90 -11.04
CA ILE A 190 20.47 -4.76 -10.94
C ILE A 190 20.51 -4.05 -9.58
N ASN A 191 21.08 -4.70 -8.56
CA ASN A 191 21.28 -4.14 -7.22
C ASN A 191 22.60 -3.36 -7.07
N SER A 192 23.27 -3.00 -8.18
CA SER A 192 24.39 -2.04 -8.12
C SER A 192 23.95 -0.72 -7.45
N GLY A 193 24.80 -0.16 -6.59
CA GLY A 193 24.47 1.05 -5.83
C GLY A 193 23.47 0.88 -4.67
N ALA A 194 23.17 -0.35 -4.25
CA ALA A 194 22.16 -0.67 -3.23
C ALA A 194 22.27 0.13 -1.92
N GLN A 195 23.46 0.56 -1.49
CA GLN A 195 23.58 1.35 -0.27
C GLN A 195 22.90 2.73 -0.39
N ALA A 196 23.04 3.38 -1.55
CA ALA A 196 22.39 4.64 -1.83
C ALA A 196 20.89 4.43 -2.07
N GLY A 197 20.54 3.36 -2.79
CA GLY A 197 19.15 2.91 -2.98
C GLY A 197 18.43 2.72 -1.65
N LEU A 198 18.98 1.92 -0.73
CA LEU A 198 18.38 1.64 0.57
C LEU A 198 18.15 2.90 1.39
N LYS A 199 19.09 3.86 1.35
CA LYS A 199 18.92 5.14 2.05
C LYS A 199 17.73 5.92 1.49
N HIS A 200 17.59 5.96 0.18
CA HIS A 200 16.47 6.64 -0.48
C HIS A 200 15.14 5.91 -0.24
N ASP A 201 15.12 4.59 -0.38
CA ASP A 201 13.94 3.76 -0.10
C ASP A 201 13.51 3.91 1.36
N THR A 202 14.46 3.98 2.30
CA THR A 202 14.15 4.26 3.71
C THR A 202 13.47 5.62 3.88
N ASP A 203 13.86 6.65 3.12
CA ASP A 203 13.23 7.97 3.16
C ASP A 203 11.78 7.91 2.64
N LEU A 204 11.53 7.17 1.56
CA LEU A 204 10.19 6.96 1.01
C LEU A 204 9.29 6.14 1.95
N VAL A 205 9.83 5.10 2.61
CA VAL A 205 9.09 4.33 3.61
C VAL A 205 8.73 5.20 4.82
N GLN A 206 9.67 6.01 5.32
CA GLN A 206 9.40 6.96 6.42
C GLN A 206 8.32 7.98 6.03
N LEU A 207 8.39 8.53 4.81
CA LEU A 207 7.39 9.46 4.32
C LEU A 207 6.00 8.81 4.20
N GLY A 208 5.93 7.57 3.69
CA GLY A 208 4.68 6.81 3.62
C GLY A 208 4.10 6.49 5.00
N LEU A 209 4.94 6.07 5.96
CA LEU A 209 4.55 5.87 7.38
C LEU A 209 3.94 7.15 7.97
N ALA A 210 4.46 8.32 7.61
CA ALA A 210 3.99 9.64 8.03
C ALA A 210 2.83 10.21 7.19
N GLY A 211 2.10 9.38 6.44
CA GLY A 211 0.91 9.82 5.71
C GLY A 211 1.18 10.28 4.27
N ASN A 212 2.39 10.09 3.75
CA ASN A 212 2.86 10.61 2.45
C ASN A 212 2.56 12.10 2.24
N LEU A 213 2.65 12.87 3.32
CA LEU A 213 2.22 14.26 3.39
C LEU A 213 3.26 15.19 2.76
N LYS A 214 2.81 16.08 1.88
CA LYS A 214 3.68 17.06 1.21
C LYS A 214 4.43 17.97 2.20
N ALA A 215 3.78 18.33 3.30
CA ALA A 215 4.30 19.30 4.28
C ALA A 215 4.93 18.65 5.52
N PHE A 216 5.08 17.32 5.56
CA PHE A 216 5.77 16.65 6.65
C PHE A 216 7.28 16.78 6.47
N SER A 217 7.98 17.26 7.50
CA SER A 217 9.42 17.47 7.45
C SER A 217 10.16 16.44 8.29
N PHE A 218 11.21 15.85 7.74
CA PHE A 218 12.07 14.90 8.44
C PHE A 218 13.50 14.96 7.88
N ARG A 219 14.45 14.40 8.63
CA ARG A 219 15.84 14.29 8.17
C ARG A 219 15.96 13.06 7.27
N LEU A 220 16.53 13.26 6.08
CA LEU A 220 16.72 12.21 5.09
C LEU A 220 17.96 11.36 5.39
N ASN A 221 17.85 10.05 5.23
CA ASN A 221 18.96 9.10 5.26
C ASN A 221 19.86 9.24 4.03
N SER A 222 19.27 9.58 2.88
CA SER A 222 20.00 9.77 1.62
C SER A 222 20.99 10.94 1.65
N SER A 223 20.59 12.07 2.21
CA SER A 223 21.38 13.32 2.18
C SER A 223 21.80 13.85 3.55
N GLY A 224 21.19 13.41 4.64
CA GLY A 224 21.37 13.98 5.99
C GLY A 224 20.69 15.35 6.18
N ALA A 225 20.10 15.93 5.14
CA ALA A 225 19.39 17.20 5.19
C ALA A 225 17.95 17.02 5.73
N VAL A 226 17.37 18.08 6.28
CA VAL A 226 15.94 18.12 6.59
C VAL A 226 15.20 18.57 5.33
N ALA A 227 14.21 17.79 4.92
CA ALA A 227 13.38 18.05 3.75
C ALA A 227 11.90 17.85 4.09
N ARG A 228 11.03 18.59 3.39
CA ARG A 228 9.60 18.29 3.36
C ARG A 228 9.31 17.12 2.43
N GLY A 229 8.16 16.47 2.61
CA GLY A 229 7.73 15.37 1.74
C GLY A 229 7.69 15.73 0.24
N ASP A 230 7.31 16.96 -0.11
CA ASP A 230 7.31 17.46 -1.50
C ASP A 230 8.71 17.74 -2.08
N GLN A 231 9.75 17.66 -1.25
CA GLN A 231 11.16 17.83 -1.63
C GLN A 231 11.91 16.50 -1.70
N VAL A 232 11.26 15.40 -1.33
CA VAL A 232 11.79 14.04 -1.51
C VAL A 232 11.46 13.61 -2.94
N ASP A 233 12.46 13.17 -3.68
CA ASP A 233 12.27 12.67 -5.05
C ASP A 233 11.59 11.29 -5.05
N TYR A 234 10.82 11.02 -6.09
CA TYR A 234 10.39 9.69 -6.50
C TYR A 234 10.31 9.70 -8.02
N ASN A 235 11.32 9.13 -8.68
CA ASN A 235 11.42 9.05 -10.13
C ASN A 235 11.24 10.41 -10.83
N GLY A 236 11.86 11.46 -10.29
CA GLY A 236 11.78 12.82 -10.83
C GLY A 236 10.52 13.61 -10.44
N SER A 237 9.65 13.04 -9.61
CA SER A 237 8.44 13.69 -9.10
C SER A 237 8.48 13.85 -7.58
N PRO A 238 7.77 14.84 -6.99
CA PRO A 238 7.60 14.90 -5.54
C PRO A 238 6.98 13.61 -4.97
N ALA A 239 7.66 13.00 -4.00
CA ALA A 239 7.17 11.78 -3.35
C ALA A 239 5.96 12.07 -2.45
N GLY A 240 6.06 13.10 -1.60
CA GLY A 240 4.99 13.54 -0.72
C GLY A 240 4.05 14.49 -1.42
N TYR A 241 2.79 14.08 -1.58
CA TYR A 241 1.81 14.84 -2.36
C TYR A 241 0.54 15.18 -1.57
N ALA A 242 0.24 14.45 -0.50
CA ALA A 242 -1.03 14.56 0.19
C ALA A 242 -1.09 15.74 1.16
N THR A 243 -2.30 16.27 1.37
CA THR A 243 -2.57 17.31 2.36
C THR A 243 -3.15 16.74 3.66
N GLN A 244 -3.80 15.58 3.58
CA GLN A 244 -4.32 14.82 4.71
C GLN A 244 -3.98 13.33 4.55
N PRO A 245 -3.82 12.57 5.64
CA PRO A 245 -3.40 11.16 5.57
C PRO A 245 -4.46 10.23 4.97
N ASP A 246 -5.74 10.62 4.98
CA ASP A 246 -6.84 9.89 4.33
C ASP A 246 -6.90 10.13 2.82
N GLU A 247 -6.03 10.98 2.26
CA GLU A 247 -5.88 11.13 0.81
C GLU A 247 -4.91 10.10 0.23
N VAL A 248 -4.41 9.16 1.04
CA VAL A 248 -3.37 8.20 0.67
C VAL A 248 -3.77 6.81 1.08
N ILE A 249 -3.60 5.85 0.18
CA ILE A 249 -3.73 4.42 0.46
C ILE A 249 -2.35 3.79 0.33
N THR A 250 -1.72 3.43 1.45
CA THR A 250 -0.45 2.69 1.43
C THR A 250 -0.72 1.20 1.24
N TYR A 251 0.07 0.58 0.40
CA TYR A 251 -0.02 -0.84 0.08
C TYR A 251 1.36 -1.36 -0.35
N VAL A 252 1.55 -2.68 -0.25
CA VAL A 252 2.72 -3.41 -0.76
C VAL A 252 2.32 -4.62 -1.61
N ASP A 253 1.02 -4.81 -1.78
CA ASP A 253 0.41 -5.91 -2.50
C ASP A 253 -0.99 -5.49 -2.98
N ALA A 254 -1.34 -5.91 -4.19
CA ALA A 254 -2.64 -5.68 -4.81
C ALA A 254 -2.98 -6.84 -5.76
N HIS A 255 -4.11 -6.74 -6.45
CA HIS A 255 -4.49 -7.77 -7.42
C HIS A 255 -3.60 -7.75 -8.68
N ASP A 256 -3.18 -6.57 -9.12
CA ASP A 256 -2.22 -6.40 -10.22
C ASP A 256 -0.78 -6.59 -9.75
N ASN A 257 0.07 -7.03 -10.69
CA ASN A 257 1.47 -7.38 -10.46
C ASN A 257 1.63 -8.62 -9.58
N GLU A 258 2.88 -8.97 -9.26
CA GLU A 258 3.18 -10.13 -8.44
C GLU A 258 2.67 -9.93 -7.01
N THR A 259 2.13 -10.99 -6.40
CA THR A 259 1.79 -10.99 -4.97
C THR A 259 2.99 -10.61 -4.10
N LEU A 260 2.78 -10.23 -2.83
CA LEU A 260 3.90 -9.95 -1.92
C LEU A 260 4.84 -11.16 -1.78
N PHE A 261 4.27 -12.36 -1.62
CA PHE A 261 5.05 -13.59 -1.52
C PHE A 261 5.88 -13.85 -2.78
N ASP A 262 5.29 -13.69 -3.96
CA ASP A 262 5.98 -13.89 -5.24
C ASP A 262 7.08 -12.84 -5.46
N SER A 263 6.81 -11.58 -5.11
CA SER A 263 7.81 -10.51 -5.18
C SER A 263 9.01 -10.80 -4.28
N LEU A 264 8.76 -11.21 -3.03
CA LEU A 264 9.82 -11.63 -2.11
C LEU A 264 10.54 -12.89 -2.59
N THR A 265 9.86 -13.77 -3.33
CA THR A 265 10.46 -14.97 -3.91
C THR A 265 11.47 -14.63 -5.01
N PHE A 266 11.20 -13.62 -5.83
CA PHE A 266 12.19 -13.09 -6.77
C PHE A 266 13.37 -12.39 -6.07
N LYS A 267 13.10 -11.67 -4.98
CA LYS A 267 14.02 -10.62 -4.51
C LYS A 267 14.86 -10.98 -3.30
N LEU A 268 14.38 -11.84 -2.42
CA LEU A 268 15.20 -12.34 -1.31
C LEU A 268 16.26 -13.31 -1.85
N PRO A 269 17.44 -13.40 -1.20
CA PRO A 269 18.38 -14.47 -1.51
C PRO A 269 17.69 -15.84 -1.50
N VAL A 270 18.01 -16.70 -2.48
CA VAL A 270 17.34 -18.00 -2.61
C VAL A 270 17.51 -18.84 -1.34
N ALA A 271 18.64 -18.71 -0.65
CA ALA A 271 18.96 -19.39 0.60
C ALA A 271 18.19 -18.89 1.84
N THR A 272 17.47 -17.77 1.76
CA THR A 272 16.66 -17.27 2.89
C THR A 272 15.61 -18.31 3.29
N THR A 273 15.63 -18.68 4.57
CA THR A 273 14.74 -19.70 5.14
C THR A 273 13.27 -19.29 5.03
N MET A 274 12.34 -20.26 5.00
CA MET A 274 10.91 -19.94 4.95
C MET A 274 10.46 -19.16 6.19
N SER A 275 11.02 -19.42 7.38
CA SER A 275 10.77 -18.61 8.57
C SER A 275 11.14 -17.15 8.36
N ASP A 276 12.30 -16.88 7.76
CA ASP A 276 12.74 -15.50 7.48
C ASP A 276 11.93 -14.85 6.35
N ARG A 277 11.49 -15.62 5.35
CA ARG A 277 10.56 -15.14 4.31
C ARG A 277 9.23 -14.71 4.91
N ILE A 278 8.67 -15.48 5.85
CA ILE A 278 7.48 -15.09 6.62
C ILE A 278 7.74 -13.79 7.38
N ARG A 279 8.89 -13.67 8.06
CA ARG A 279 9.26 -12.43 8.76
C ARG A 279 9.32 -11.23 7.82
N MET A 280 9.90 -11.37 6.63
CA MET A 280 9.95 -10.28 5.63
C MET A 280 8.58 -9.94 5.06
N ASN A 281 7.70 -10.94 4.87
CA ASN A 281 6.31 -10.72 4.50
C ASN A 281 5.59 -9.88 5.59
N THR A 282 5.68 -10.31 6.85
CA THR A 282 5.12 -9.59 8.00
C THR A 282 5.71 -8.18 8.13
N LEU A 283 7.02 -8.01 7.99
CA LEU A 283 7.68 -6.71 8.05
C LEU A 283 7.19 -5.78 6.94
N SER A 284 7.06 -6.28 5.71
CA SER A 284 6.54 -5.52 4.58
C SER A 284 5.09 -5.07 4.83
N LEU A 285 4.23 -5.98 5.34
CA LEU A 285 2.87 -5.64 5.73
C LEU A 285 2.82 -4.60 6.86
N ALA A 286 3.74 -4.68 7.83
CA ALA A 286 3.79 -3.74 8.96
C ALA A 286 4.05 -2.29 8.52
N THR A 287 4.78 -2.07 7.41
CA THR A 287 5.01 -0.72 6.87
C THR A 287 3.73 -0.01 6.45
N THR A 288 2.69 -0.77 6.10
CA THR A 288 1.35 -0.24 5.76
C THR A 288 0.42 -0.26 6.97
N ALA A 289 0.44 -1.34 7.76
CA ALA A 289 -0.42 -1.49 8.92
C ALA A 289 -0.16 -0.48 10.03
N LEU A 290 1.10 -0.02 10.17
CA LEU A 290 1.49 0.95 11.18
C LEU A 290 1.69 2.36 10.61
N ALA A 291 1.38 2.58 9.32
CA ALA A 291 1.34 3.89 8.71
C ALA A 291 0.11 4.70 9.17
N GLN A 292 0.22 6.03 9.10
CA GLN A 292 -0.85 6.96 9.47
C GLN A 292 -2.02 7.04 8.47
N THR A 293 -1.86 6.41 7.30
CA THR A 293 -2.84 6.33 6.22
C THR A 293 -3.84 5.19 6.43
N PRO A 294 -4.97 5.14 5.73
CA PRO A 294 -5.63 3.88 5.40
C PRO A 294 -4.64 2.84 4.86
N SER A 295 -4.73 1.61 5.36
CA SER A 295 -3.88 0.48 5.00
C SER A 295 -4.64 -0.45 4.07
N PHE A 296 -4.05 -0.84 2.96
CA PHE A 296 -4.63 -1.77 1.99
C PHE A 296 -3.78 -3.03 1.87
N TRP A 297 -4.40 -4.19 2.04
CA TRP A 297 -3.79 -5.50 1.86
C TRP A 297 -4.56 -6.29 0.80
N HIS A 298 -3.82 -6.96 -0.08
CA HIS A 298 -4.40 -7.93 -1.01
C HIS A 298 -4.90 -9.16 -0.26
N ALA A 299 -6.04 -9.72 -0.69
CA ALA A 299 -6.58 -10.95 -0.12
C ALA A 299 -5.56 -12.09 -0.23
N GLY A 300 -5.21 -12.69 0.91
CA GLY A 300 -4.22 -13.76 1.03
C GLY A 300 -2.79 -13.30 1.28
N ALA A 301 -2.52 -12.00 1.42
CA ALA A 301 -1.19 -11.51 1.82
C ALA A 301 -0.76 -12.03 3.21
N ASP A 302 -1.73 -12.30 4.09
CA ASP A 302 -1.58 -12.96 5.39
C ASP A 302 -1.50 -14.50 5.29
N LEU A 303 -1.78 -15.06 4.12
CA LEU A 303 -1.70 -16.50 3.81
C LEU A 303 -0.48 -16.85 2.95
N LEU A 304 0.46 -15.91 2.77
CA LEU A 304 1.59 -16.06 1.85
C LEU A 304 1.14 -16.40 0.42
N ARG A 305 -0.02 -15.87 0.00
CA ARG A 305 -0.63 -16.19 -1.30
C ARG A 305 0.37 -15.97 -2.42
N SER A 306 0.45 -16.96 -3.30
CA SER A 306 1.20 -16.95 -4.54
C SER A 306 0.24 -17.14 -5.71
N LYS A 307 0.59 -16.54 -6.85
CA LYS A 307 -0.02 -16.81 -8.15
C LYS A 307 0.96 -17.55 -9.06
N SER A 308 1.85 -18.34 -8.47
CA SER A 308 2.96 -18.99 -9.15
C SER A 308 3.82 -18.00 -9.95
N LEU A 309 4.08 -16.82 -9.35
CA LEU A 309 4.85 -15.71 -9.93
C LEU A 309 4.14 -14.96 -11.09
N ASP A 310 2.85 -15.17 -11.32
CA ASP A 310 2.08 -14.42 -12.34
C ASP A 310 1.99 -12.92 -11.98
N ARG A 311 2.37 -12.06 -12.93
CA ARG A 311 2.26 -10.60 -12.78
C ARG A 311 0.90 -10.03 -13.22
N ASN A 312 0.12 -10.73 -14.03
CA ASN A 312 -1.13 -10.21 -14.57
C ASN A 312 -2.18 -11.32 -14.70
N SER A 313 -2.75 -11.69 -13.55
CA SER A 313 -3.56 -12.90 -13.44
C SER A 313 -5.04 -12.71 -13.76
N TYR A 314 -5.42 -11.65 -14.48
CA TYR A 314 -6.83 -11.28 -14.70
C TYR A 314 -7.65 -12.37 -15.40
N ASP A 315 -7.02 -13.13 -16.31
CA ASP A 315 -7.62 -14.25 -17.07
C ASP A 315 -6.84 -15.57 -16.90
N SER A 316 -6.07 -15.69 -15.82
CA SER A 316 -5.29 -16.91 -15.50
C SER A 316 -6.11 -18.00 -14.80
N GLY A 317 -7.43 -17.83 -14.72
CA GLY A 317 -8.38 -18.78 -14.13
C GLY A 317 -8.16 -19.08 -12.64
N ASP A 318 -8.94 -20.01 -12.12
CA ASP A 318 -8.89 -20.44 -10.70
C ASP A 318 -7.55 -21.09 -10.32
N TRP A 319 -6.88 -21.70 -11.30
CA TRP A 319 -5.63 -22.43 -11.09
C TRP A 319 -4.50 -21.54 -10.54
N PHE A 320 -4.28 -20.38 -11.16
CA PHE A 320 -3.26 -19.42 -10.72
C PHE A 320 -3.80 -18.42 -9.68
N ASN A 321 -5.12 -18.19 -9.63
CA ASN A 321 -5.71 -17.25 -8.67
C ASN A 321 -6.15 -17.89 -7.34
N ARG A 322 -5.84 -19.17 -7.13
CA ARG A 322 -6.26 -19.96 -5.96
C ARG A 322 -6.06 -19.19 -4.64
N LEU A 323 -7.06 -19.32 -3.78
CA LEU A 323 -7.01 -18.80 -2.42
C LEU A 323 -7.49 -19.90 -1.45
N ASP A 324 -6.54 -20.53 -0.76
CA ASP A 324 -6.81 -21.66 0.12
C ASP A 324 -6.78 -21.23 1.60
N TRP A 325 -7.96 -21.13 2.20
CA TRP A 325 -8.13 -20.73 3.59
C TRP A 325 -7.59 -21.75 4.60
N THR A 326 -7.30 -22.98 4.20
CA THR A 326 -6.67 -24.00 5.07
C THR A 326 -5.15 -23.80 5.18
N GLY A 327 -4.57 -23.01 4.29
CA GLY A 327 -3.12 -22.84 4.14
C GLY A 327 -2.39 -24.09 3.63
N ALA A 328 -3.10 -25.15 3.22
CA ALA A 328 -2.48 -26.37 2.69
C ALA A 328 -1.74 -26.10 1.37
N ASP A 329 -2.22 -25.15 0.58
CA ASP A 329 -1.62 -24.76 -0.69
C ASP A 329 -1.75 -23.25 -0.91
N ASN A 330 -0.62 -22.54 -0.85
CA ASN A 330 -0.60 -21.09 -1.06
C ASN A 330 -0.63 -20.68 -2.54
N GLY A 331 -0.68 -21.63 -3.49
CA GLY A 331 -0.65 -21.37 -4.94
C GLY A 331 0.74 -21.34 -5.58
N PHE A 332 1.81 -21.51 -4.79
CA PHE A 332 3.18 -21.51 -5.33
C PHE A 332 3.51 -22.86 -5.99
N GLY A 333 4.20 -22.81 -7.13
CA GLY A 333 4.64 -24.00 -7.86
C GLY A 333 3.55 -24.61 -8.75
N HIS A 334 2.56 -23.84 -9.19
CA HIS A 334 1.48 -24.27 -10.09
C HIS A 334 1.88 -24.29 -11.58
N GLY A 335 3.18 -24.33 -11.85
CA GLY A 335 3.74 -24.21 -13.19
C GLY A 335 4.05 -22.76 -13.56
N LEU A 336 4.57 -22.58 -14.77
CA LEU A 336 4.84 -21.25 -15.30
C LEU A 336 3.51 -20.55 -15.64
N PRO A 337 3.36 -19.27 -15.27
CA PRO A 337 2.16 -18.48 -15.59
C PRO A 337 2.09 -18.17 -17.09
N LEU A 338 0.94 -17.68 -17.56
CA LEU A 338 0.64 -17.46 -18.98
C LEU A 338 1.75 -16.69 -19.71
N GLU A 339 2.18 -17.20 -20.87
CA GLU A 339 3.34 -16.70 -21.61
C GLU A 339 3.22 -15.24 -22.02
N GLY A 340 2.01 -14.79 -22.41
CA GLY A 340 1.79 -13.45 -22.96
C GLY A 340 2.36 -12.32 -22.10
N ASP A 341 2.13 -12.37 -20.78
CA ASP A 341 2.61 -11.36 -19.85
C ASP A 341 3.87 -11.77 -19.06
N ASN A 342 4.24 -13.05 -19.09
CA ASN A 342 5.26 -13.60 -18.18
C ASN A 342 6.45 -14.26 -18.89
N GLY A 343 6.36 -14.54 -20.19
CA GLY A 343 7.35 -15.33 -20.93
C GLY A 343 8.78 -14.80 -20.83
N ALA A 344 8.95 -13.47 -20.88
CA ALA A 344 10.24 -12.81 -20.71
C ALA A 344 10.88 -13.06 -19.33
N LYS A 345 10.06 -13.32 -18.30
CA LYS A 345 10.51 -13.56 -16.92
C LYS A 345 10.59 -15.04 -16.55
N TRP A 346 10.12 -15.95 -17.41
CA TRP A 346 10.22 -17.40 -17.19
C TRP A 346 11.64 -17.90 -16.87
N PRO A 347 12.74 -17.37 -17.45
CA PRO A 347 14.09 -17.77 -17.07
C PRO A 347 14.41 -17.55 -15.58
N TYR A 348 13.84 -16.49 -14.97
CA TYR A 348 13.95 -16.25 -13.53
C TYR A 348 13.01 -17.14 -12.72
N MET A 349 11.80 -17.42 -13.25
CA MET A 349 10.77 -18.20 -12.55
C MET A 349 11.10 -19.69 -12.45
N LYS A 350 11.58 -20.30 -13.55
CA LYS A 350 11.85 -21.75 -13.63
C LYS A 350 12.66 -22.31 -12.45
N PRO A 351 13.85 -21.76 -12.11
CA PRO A 351 14.63 -22.30 -10.98
C PRO A 351 13.95 -22.06 -9.62
N LEU A 352 13.18 -20.99 -9.46
CA LEU A 352 12.45 -20.70 -8.22
C LEU A 352 11.29 -21.67 -8.03
N LEU A 353 10.46 -21.87 -9.06
CA LEU A 353 9.31 -22.76 -9.02
C LEU A 353 9.70 -24.24 -8.87
N ALA A 354 10.88 -24.63 -9.35
CA ALA A 354 11.42 -25.98 -9.16
C ALA A 354 11.96 -26.24 -7.74
N ASN A 355 12.18 -25.19 -6.93
CA ASN A 355 12.74 -25.32 -5.60
C ASN A 355 11.64 -25.55 -4.55
N SER A 356 11.49 -26.80 -4.10
CA SER A 356 10.48 -27.18 -3.09
C SER A 356 10.68 -26.51 -1.74
N ALA A 357 11.90 -26.04 -1.41
CA ALA A 357 12.15 -25.29 -0.17
C ALA A 357 11.47 -23.91 -0.15
N LEU A 358 11.04 -23.40 -1.32
CA LEU A 358 10.31 -22.14 -1.46
C LEU A 358 8.79 -22.31 -1.35
N LYS A 359 8.27 -23.54 -1.22
CA LYS A 359 6.83 -23.76 -0.99
C LYS A 359 6.55 -23.86 0.52
N PRO A 360 5.75 -22.96 1.11
CA PRO A 360 5.41 -23.03 2.52
C PRO A 360 4.45 -24.20 2.79
N ASN A 361 4.54 -24.78 3.99
CA ASN A 361 3.53 -25.72 4.49
C ASN A 361 2.42 -24.99 5.27
N SER A 362 1.33 -25.69 5.60
CA SER A 362 0.19 -25.10 6.33
C SER A 362 0.57 -24.46 7.67
N ALA A 363 1.47 -25.06 8.46
CA ALA A 363 1.89 -24.47 9.74
C ALA A 363 2.63 -23.13 9.54
N GLN A 364 3.44 -23.03 8.48
CA GLN A 364 4.13 -21.80 8.09
C GLN A 364 3.15 -20.73 7.60
N VAL A 365 2.15 -21.10 6.80
CA VAL A 365 1.08 -20.19 6.39
C VAL A 365 0.30 -19.67 7.60
N MET A 366 -0.10 -20.56 8.52
CA MET A 366 -0.80 -20.16 9.75
C MET A 366 0.06 -19.28 10.67
N THR A 367 1.39 -19.47 10.67
CA THR A 367 2.31 -18.57 11.37
C THR A 367 2.27 -17.16 10.77
N ALA A 368 2.29 -17.03 9.44
CA ALA A 368 2.16 -15.73 8.77
C ALA A 368 0.81 -15.06 9.09
N THR A 369 -0.27 -15.83 9.09
CA THR A 369 -1.62 -15.33 9.43
C THR A 369 -1.68 -14.80 10.86
N ALA A 370 -1.15 -15.55 11.83
CA ALA A 370 -1.15 -15.13 13.24
C ALA A 370 -0.33 -13.84 13.44
N GLN A 371 0.81 -13.71 12.76
CA GLN A 371 1.64 -12.51 12.81
C GLN A 371 0.93 -11.30 12.19
N ALA A 372 0.28 -11.49 11.04
CA ALA A 372 -0.50 -10.44 10.38
C ALA A 372 -1.68 -9.97 11.26
N GLN A 373 -2.36 -10.89 11.95
CA GLN A 373 -3.41 -10.54 12.91
C GLN A 373 -2.88 -9.71 14.08
N ASP A 374 -1.68 -10.00 14.60
CA ASP A 374 -1.07 -9.22 15.67
C ASP A 374 -0.71 -7.79 15.19
N LEU A 375 -0.33 -7.60 13.91
CA LEU A 375 -0.16 -6.26 13.33
C LEU A 375 -1.47 -5.47 13.31
N LEU A 376 -2.59 -6.12 12.93
CA LEU A 376 -3.90 -5.47 12.96
C LEU A 376 -4.33 -5.13 14.39
N LYS A 377 -4.12 -6.04 15.34
CA LYS A 377 -4.37 -5.76 16.78
C LYS A 377 -3.54 -4.56 17.24
N LEU A 378 -2.26 -4.46 16.86
CA LEU A 378 -1.41 -3.31 17.19
C LEU A 378 -1.97 -2.00 16.63
N ARG A 379 -2.34 -1.97 15.34
CA ARG A 379 -2.92 -0.78 14.70
C ARG A 379 -4.17 -0.26 15.42
N TYR A 380 -4.99 -1.17 15.95
CA TYR A 380 -6.25 -0.82 16.60
C TYR A 380 -6.15 -0.71 18.13
N SER A 381 -5.00 -1.02 18.74
CA SER A 381 -4.81 -0.95 20.20
C SER A 381 -4.76 0.48 20.74
N THR A 382 -4.39 1.44 19.90
CA THR A 382 -4.29 2.86 20.23
C THR A 382 -4.68 3.70 19.03
N ARG A 383 -5.16 4.93 19.27
CA ARG A 383 -5.41 5.92 18.22
C ARG A 383 -4.12 6.59 17.71
N LEU A 384 -2.98 6.39 18.36
CA LEU A 384 -1.69 6.95 17.92
C LEU A 384 -1.22 6.43 16.56
N PHE A 385 -1.63 5.22 16.15
CA PHE A 385 -1.39 4.73 14.79
C PHE A 385 -2.32 5.34 13.73
N ARG A 386 -3.32 6.11 14.16
CA ARG A 386 -4.40 6.66 13.32
C ARG A 386 -4.74 8.07 13.78
N LEU A 387 -3.74 8.95 13.79
CA LEU A 387 -3.86 10.35 14.25
C LEU A 387 -4.89 11.16 13.44
N GLY A 388 -5.14 10.76 12.20
CA GLY A 388 -6.29 11.19 11.40
C GLY A 388 -6.17 12.58 10.77
N THR A 389 -5.18 13.41 11.13
CA THR A 389 -4.96 14.71 10.49
C THR A 389 -3.48 14.98 10.26
N ALA A 390 -3.15 15.71 9.20
CA ALA A 390 -1.79 16.14 8.92
C ALA A 390 -1.21 17.01 10.04
N GLY A 391 -2.04 17.80 10.73
CA GLY A 391 -1.62 18.59 11.89
C GLY A 391 -1.13 17.73 13.04
N ALA A 392 -1.91 16.72 13.43
CA ALA A 392 -1.54 15.79 14.50
C ALA A 392 -0.29 14.97 14.14
N ILE A 393 -0.17 14.50 12.89
CA ILE A 393 1.01 13.75 12.43
C ILE A 393 2.27 14.60 12.52
N LYS A 394 2.24 15.84 11.98
CA LYS A 394 3.39 16.76 12.06
C LYS A 394 3.78 17.12 13.49
N ALA A 395 2.81 17.20 14.40
CA ALA A 395 3.08 17.54 15.79
C ALA A 395 3.70 16.37 16.58
N LYS A 396 3.25 15.14 16.33
CA LYS A 396 3.51 13.99 17.21
C LYS A 396 4.49 12.97 16.64
N LEU A 397 4.53 12.79 15.31
CA LEU A 397 5.32 11.74 14.66
C LEU A 397 6.69 12.27 14.23
N THR A 398 7.74 11.55 14.58
CA THR A 398 9.14 11.86 14.19
C THR A 398 9.93 10.59 13.85
N PHE A 399 11.06 10.77 13.16
CA PHE A 399 12.06 9.72 12.90
C PHE A 399 13.41 10.12 13.50
N PRO A 400 13.61 9.99 14.84
CA PRO A 400 14.71 10.65 15.54
C PRO A 400 16.12 10.19 15.13
N ALA A 401 16.26 8.94 14.67
CA ALA A 401 17.54 8.39 14.23
C ALA A 401 17.91 8.75 12.79
N SER A 402 16.91 9.03 11.95
CA SER A 402 17.05 9.17 10.49
C SER A 402 18.10 10.20 10.09
N GLY A 403 18.99 9.84 9.17
CA GLY A 403 20.05 10.73 8.66
C GLY A 403 21.04 11.26 9.70
N THR A 404 21.08 10.67 10.90
CA THR A 404 22.07 10.99 11.94
C THR A 404 23.12 9.87 12.05
N ALA A 405 24.14 10.07 12.88
CA ALA A 405 25.10 9.00 13.22
C ALA A 405 24.47 7.78 13.92
N ASN A 406 23.23 7.90 14.41
CA ASN A 406 22.49 6.80 15.01
C ASN A 406 21.69 5.97 13.98
N ALA A 407 21.60 6.39 12.72
CA ALA A 407 20.88 5.64 11.70
C ALA A 407 21.62 4.33 11.38
N ILE A 408 20.91 3.20 11.48
CA ILE A 408 21.41 1.90 11.03
C ILE A 408 20.76 1.59 9.67
N PRO A 409 21.53 1.28 8.60
CA PRO A 409 20.97 0.91 7.31
C PRO A 409 19.95 -0.24 7.45
N GLY A 410 18.75 -0.06 6.87
CA GLY A 410 17.67 -1.06 6.95
C GLY A 410 16.89 -1.04 8.27
N VAL A 411 17.09 -0.02 9.11
CA VAL A 411 16.36 0.16 10.36
C VAL A 411 15.65 1.50 10.39
N ILE A 412 14.34 1.48 10.70
CA ILE A 412 13.54 2.69 10.94
C ILE A 412 13.15 2.74 12.42
N ALA A 413 13.42 3.87 13.08
CA ALA A 413 12.88 4.20 14.40
C ALA A 413 11.84 5.31 14.29
N MET A 414 10.57 4.93 14.32
CA MET A 414 9.42 5.85 14.32
C MET A 414 9.00 6.13 15.76
N ARG A 415 8.86 7.40 16.13
CA ARG A 415 8.37 7.83 17.44
C ARG A 415 7.08 8.60 17.27
N ILE A 416 6.08 8.30 18.10
CA ILE A 416 4.85 9.09 18.23
C ILE A 416 4.76 9.57 19.67
N ASP A 417 4.86 10.88 19.87
CA ASP A 417 4.84 11.54 21.18
C ASP A 417 3.42 12.08 21.47
N ASP A 418 2.74 11.53 22.48
CA ASP A 418 1.40 11.99 22.84
C ASP A 418 1.40 13.11 23.89
N THR A 419 2.58 13.49 24.41
CA THR A 419 2.71 14.62 25.34
C THR A 419 2.67 15.99 24.66
N VAL A 420 2.73 16.02 23.33
CA VAL A 420 2.70 17.25 22.52
C VAL A 420 1.37 17.39 21.77
N GLY A 421 0.78 18.58 21.77
CA GLY A 421 -0.54 18.82 21.17
C GLY A 421 -1.68 18.22 21.99
N ALA A 422 -2.84 18.00 21.35
CA ALA A 422 -4.00 17.40 22.03
C ALA A 422 -3.70 15.94 22.42
N ASP A 423 -4.08 15.54 23.64
CA ASP A 423 -4.00 14.16 24.12
C ASP A 423 -4.92 13.25 23.28
N ILE A 424 -4.35 12.22 22.63
CA ILE A 424 -5.07 11.32 21.71
C ILE A 424 -5.37 9.98 22.38
N ASP A 425 -4.47 9.51 23.24
CA ASP A 425 -4.58 8.31 24.03
C ASP A 425 -4.15 8.59 25.48
N PRO A 426 -5.10 8.91 26.37
CA PRO A 426 -4.81 9.27 27.77
C PRO A 426 -4.11 8.16 28.58
N SER A 427 -4.02 6.94 28.05
CA SER A 427 -3.32 5.83 28.69
C SER A 427 -1.84 5.75 28.34
N LEU A 428 -1.38 6.53 27.36
CA LEU A 428 -0.01 6.51 26.84
C LEU A 428 0.57 7.92 26.74
N LYS A 429 1.84 8.06 27.10
CA LYS A 429 2.62 9.27 26.78
C LYS A 429 3.16 9.25 25.35
N GLY A 430 3.14 8.09 24.70
CA GLY A 430 3.65 7.90 23.36
C GLY A 430 4.10 6.47 23.11
N LEU A 431 4.70 6.26 21.93
CA LEU A 431 5.24 4.97 21.52
C LEU A 431 6.47 5.12 20.61
N VAL A 432 7.25 4.05 20.53
CA VAL A 432 8.34 3.87 19.58
C VAL A 432 8.10 2.58 18.81
N VAL A 433 8.21 2.64 17.49
CA VAL A 433 8.24 1.48 16.60
C VAL A 433 9.61 1.38 15.98
N VAL A 434 10.23 0.21 16.06
CA VAL A 434 11.48 -0.09 15.36
C VAL A 434 11.22 -1.17 14.32
N PHE A 435 11.42 -0.83 13.06
CA PHE A 435 11.39 -1.76 11.93
C PHE A 435 12.83 -2.16 11.64
N ASN A 436 13.23 -3.39 11.98
CA ASN A 436 14.53 -3.94 11.64
C ASN A 436 14.39 -4.87 10.43
N ALA A 437 14.74 -4.40 9.24
CA ALA A 437 14.71 -5.22 8.01
C ALA A 437 16.00 -6.03 7.77
N THR A 438 17.00 -5.85 8.62
CA THR A 438 18.31 -6.50 8.47
C THR A 438 18.25 -7.98 8.86
N PRO A 439 19.17 -8.83 8.34
CA PRO A 439 19.29 -10.23 8.75
C PRO A 439 19.82 -10.43 10.17
N GLU A 440 20.19 -9.35 10.87
CA GLU A 440 20.84 -9.41 12.18
C GLU A 440 20.01 -8.71 13.27
N ALA A 441 20.24 -9.09 14.52
CA ALA A 441 19.72 -8.31 15.64
C ALA A 441 20.43 -6.96 15.72
N VAL A 442 19.68 -5.89 15.97
CA VAL A 442 20.21 -4.52 16.07
C VAL A 442 19.91 -3.92 17.43
N THR A 443 20.75 -2.99 17.88
CA THR A 443 20.42 -2.09 18.99
C THR A 443 20.34 -0.67 18.46
N GLN A 444 19.11 -0.19 18.26
CA GLN A 444 18.82 1.12 17.70
C GLN A 444 18.67 2.16 18.81
N THR A 445 19.61 3.10 18.90
CA THR A 445 19.47 4.29 19.76
C THR A 445 18.39 5.20 19.21
N VAL A 446 17.48 5.69 20.06
CA VAL A 446 16.41 6.62 19.68
C VAL A 446 16.69 7.97 20.34
N PRO A 447 17.26 8.94 19.60
CA PRO A 447 17.58 10.26 20.15
C PRO A 447 16.40 10.89 20.90
N GLY A 448 16.68 11.46 22.07
CA GLY A 448 15.70 12.08 22.96
C GLY A 448 14.95 11.11 23.89
N MET A 449 15.24 9.80 23.83
CA MET A 449 14.54 8.80 24.65
C MET A 449 15.34 8.25 25.84
N ALA A 450 16.55 8.76 26.09
CA ALA A 450 17.32 8.38 27.27
C ALA A 450 16.55 8.74 28.57
N GLY A 451 16.53 7.81 29.51
CA GLY A 451 15.77 7.90 30.76
C GLY A 451 14.25 7.67 30.62
N LYS A 452 13.71 7.47 29.41
CA LYS A 452 12.28 7.19 29.22
C LYS A 452 12.02 5.69 29.33
N ALA A 453 11.16 5.29 30.27
CA ALA A 453 10.79 3.89 30.46
C ALA A 453 9.70 3.47 29.47
N LEU A 454 10.03 2.51 28.61
CA LEU A 454 9.09 1.91 27.66
C LEU A 454 9.09 0.39 27.84
N SER A 455 7.98 -0.25 27.49
CA SER A 455 7.84 -1.71 27.50
C SER A 455 7.32 -2.21 26.16
N LEU A 456 7.72 -3.42 25.75
CA LEU A 456 7.15 -4.08 24.57
C LEU A 456 5.61 -4.11 24.68
N SER A 457 4.93 -3.84 23.57
CA SER A 457 3.48 -3.87 23.50
C SER A 457 2.95 -5.21 24.02
N PRO A 458 1.90 -5.23 24.88
CA PRO A 458 1.31 -6.46 25.36
C PRO A 458 0.83 -7.39 24.24
N ILE A 459 0.48 -6.84 23.08
CA ILE A 459 0.08 -7.64 21.90
C ILE A 459 1.25 -8.46 21.37
N GLN A 460 2.47 -7.91 21.38
CA GLN A 460 3.66 -8.64 20.94
C GLN A 460 4.23 -9.52 22.06
N ALA A 461 4.25 -9.03 23.30
CA ALA A 461 4.72 -9.80 24.45
C ALA A 461 3.91 -11.10 24.65
N ASN A 462 2.59 -11.03 24.45
CA ASN A 462 1.68 -12.18 24.54
C ASN A 462 1.29 -12.76 23.17
N GLY A 463 1.90 -12.25 22.09
CA GLY A 463 1.52 -12.54 20.71
C GLY A 463 1.99 -13.89 20.21
N SER A 464 1.74 -14.10 18.92
CA SER A 464 2.04 -15.36 18.22
C SER A 464 3.51 -15.57 17.92
N ASP A 465 4.27 -14.50 17.68
CA ASP A 465 5.68 -14.56 17.28
C ASP A 465 6.63 -14.67 18.50
N PRO A 466 7.33 -15.80 18.72
CA PRO A 466 8.30 -15.92 19.81
C PRO A 466 9.55 -15.06 19.60
N VAL A 467 9.88 -14.66 18.37
CA VAL A 467 11.09 -13.89 18.08
C VAL A 467 10.94 -12.46 18.61
N VAL A 468 9.84 -11.76 18.29
CA VAL A 468 9.62 -10.37 18.74
C VAL A 468 9.54 -10.23 20.26
N LYS A 469 9.19 -11.30 21.00
CA LYS A 469 9.18 -11.30 22.48
C LYS A 469 10.56 -11.06 23.08
N ASN A 470 11.63 -11.30 22.32
CA ASN A 470 13.00 -11.02 22.72
C ASN A 470 13.41 -9.56 22.52
N ALA A 471 12.55 -8.71 21.94
CA ALA A 471 12.82 -7.29 21.79
C ALA A 471 12.81 -6.59 23.16
N LYS A 472 13.84 -5.78 23.42
CA LYS A 472 14.08 -5.16 24.73
C LYS A 472 14.31 -3.67 24.61
N TRP A 473 13.82 -2.93 25.59
CA TRP A 473 14.07 -1.49 25.74
C TRP A 473 15.10 -1.26 26.85
N ASN A 474 16.14 -0.47 26.55
CA ASN A 474 17.11 0.01 27.53
C ASN A 474 16.76 1.46 27.92
N THR A 475 16.17 1.62 29.11
CA THR A 475 15.76 2.93 29.64
C THR A 475 16.92 3.90 29.78
N ALA A 476 18.07 3.46 30.27
CA ALA A 476 19.20 4.36 30.52
C ALA A 476 19.75 4.95 29.21
N ALA A 477 19.89 4.11 28.18
CA ALA A 477 20.42 4.52 26.89
C ALA A 477 19.36 5.13 25.95
N GLY A 478 18.06 4.86 26.17
CA GLY A 478 17.01 5.22 25.23
C GLY A 478 17.13 4.45 23.91
N SER A 479 17.44 3.15 23.99
CA SER A 479 17.66 2.29 22.83
C SER A 479 16.81 1.02 22.87
N ALA A 480 16.50 0.49 21.68
CA ALA A 480 15.76 -0.75 21.51
C ALA A 480 16.66 -1.82 20.87
N THR A 481 16.80 -2.97 21.53
CA THR A 481 17.38 -4.17 20.92
C THR A 481 16.25 -4.95 20.24
N VAL A 482 16.34 -5.12 18.92
CA VAL A 482 15.30 -5.72 18.09
C VAL A 482 15.91 -6.86 17.26
N PRO A 483 15.36 -8.08 17.31
CA PRO A 483 15.85 -9.21 16.51
C PRO A 483 15.81 -8.96 15.01
N ALA A 484 16.51 -9.79 14.25
CA ALA A 484 16.52 -9.78 12.78
C ALA A 484 15.09 -9.77 12.20
N ARG A 485 14.89 -9.02 11.12
CA ARG A 485 13.66 -9.02 10.30
C ARG A 485 12.37 -8.78 11.11
N THR A 486 12.46 -7.99 12.17
CA THR A 486 11.41 -7.85 13.19
C THR A 486 10.91 -6.41 13.26
N VAL A 487 9.61 -6.24 13.46
CA VAL A 487 9.01 -4.94 13.84
C VAL A 487 8.59 -5.01 15.30
N ALA A 488 9.13 -4.15 16.15
CA ALA A 488 8.84 -4.11 17.58
C ALA A 488 8.23 -2.76 17.98
N VAL A 489 7.13 -2.81 18.74
CA VAL A 489 6.39 -1.66 19.25
C VAL A 489 6.58 -1.56 20.76
N PHE A 490 7.15 -0.45 21.21
CA PHE A 490 7.36 -0.15 22.62
C PHE A 490 6.43 0.99 23.05
N LEU A 491 5.72 0.81 24.14
CA LEU A 491 4.74 1.76 24.67
C LEU A 491 5.32 2.51 25.87
N GLN A 492 5.08 3.82 25.93
CA GLN A 492 5.40 4.66 27.08
C GLN A 492 4.11 4.97 27.85
N LYS A 493 3.99 4.48 29.08
CA LYS A 493 2.85 4.75 29.97
C LYS A 493 3.08 5.98 30.85
#